data_AF-A0A9D2RJ19-F1
#
_entry.id   AF-A0A9D2RJ19-F1
#
_cell.length_a   1.000
_cell.length_b   1.000
_cell.length_c   1.000
_cell.angle_alpha   90.00
_cell.angle_beta   90.00
_cell.angle_gamma   90.00
#
_symmetry.space_group_name_H-M   'P 1'
#
loop_
_entity.id
_entity.type
_entity.pdbx_description
1 polymer ?
#
loop_
_entity_poly.entity_id
_entity_poly.type
_entity_poly.pdbx_seq_one_letter_code
_entity_poly.pdbx_strand_id
1 'polypeptide(L)'
;MAFFCCQSCGLADYGRDEDNKYVYIRIPDPSFQTYCLAHWDLNGDGRISRYEAQRVREMDCSSLGIFSMTGIEEFTALRRLDCSGNQIASLDLTRSVYLEELDCSDNQLISLDLKGLRSLNRLYCRNNLLTLLDLGTQAALSELRCGENRLVALDVRFCATDMAEVNTLTTGNTDLTVIYKMRGQTIKNFQYDSWTQVQEW
;
A
#
# COMPACT_ATOMS: atom_id res chain seq x y z
N MET A 1 1.17 19.41 -45.24
CA MET A 1 0.27 20.44 -44.70
C MET A 1 -0.05 20.04 -43.27
N ALA A 2 0.22 20.97 -42.35
CA ALA A 2 -0.07 20.98 -40.91
C ALA A 2 0.38 19.80 -40.04
N PHE A 3 1.56 19.97 -39.44
CA PHE A 3 1.76 19.68 -38.02
C PHE A 3 0.66 20.38 -37.21
N PHE A 4 0.01 19.68 -36.28
CA PHE A 4 -0.62 20.35 -35.14
C PHE A 4 -0.06 19.79 -33.85
N CYS A 5 0.58 20.72 -33.15
CA CYS A 5 1.16 20.63 -31.83
C CYS A 5 0.04 20.44 -30.78
N CYS A 6 0.24 19.49 -29.86
CA CYS A 6 -0.40 19.55 -28.54
C CYS A 6 0.71 19.45 -27.48
N GLN A 7 1.27 20.61 -27.13
CA GLN A 7 2.08 20.77 -25.92
C GLN A 7 1.17 21.33 -24.82
N SER A 8 0.75 20.48 -23.88
CA SER A 8 0.67 20.84 -22.45
C SER A 8 0.41 19.60 -21.60
N CYS A 9 1.40 18.71 -21.50
CA CYS A 9 1.56 17.83 -20.36
C CYS A 9 3.01 17.35 -20.37
N GLY A 10 3.69 17.36 -19.24
CA GLY A 10 5.12 17.05 -19.13
C GLY A 10 5.48 15.61 -19.49
N LEU A 11 5.43 15.27 -20.78
CA LEU A 11 5.85 13.99 -21.33
C LEU A 11 7.22 14.16 -21.97
N ALA A 12 8.24 13.78 -21.21
CA ALA A 12 9.51 13.34 -21.77
C ALA A 12 9.64 11.83 -21.53
N ASP A 13 8.70 11.03 -22.05
CA ASP A 13 8.84 9.56 -22.03
C ASP A 13 8.07 8.78 -23.12
N TYR A 14 7.65 9.43 -24.21
CA TYR A 14 6.91 8.77 -25.30
C TYR A 14 7.61 7.57 -25.95
N GLY A 15 8.95 7.52 -25.96
CA GLY A 15 9.71 6.40 -26.52
C GLY A 15 9.74 5.17 -25.60
N ARG A 16 9.79 5.37 -24.28
CA ARG A 16 9.84 4.26 -23.30
C ARG A 16 8.49 3.58 -23.11
N ASP A 17 7.39 4.28 -23.39
CA ASP A 17 6.04 3.73 -23.32
C ASP A 17 5.79 2.67 -24.42
N GLU A 18 6.21 2.92 -25.67
CA GLU A 18 6.01 1.97 -26.77
C GLU A 18 6.82 0.67 -26.58
N ASP A 19 8.04 0.77 -26.03
CA ASP A 19 8.88 -0.41 -25.73
C ASP A 19 8.24 -1.32 -24.67
N ASN A 20 7.46 -0.75 -23.75
CA ASN A 20 6.81 -1.50 -22.67
C ASN A 20 5.59 -2.31 -23.13
N LYS A 21 5.11 -2.11 -24.37
CA LYS A 21 3.94 -2.80 -24.92
C LYS A 21 4.14 -4.30 -25.10
N TYR A 22 5.38 -4.74 -25.31
CA TYR A 22 5.74 -6.14 -25.54
C TYR A 22 6.51 -6.77 -24.38
N VAL A 23 6.63 -6.06 -23.25
CA VAL A 23 7.27 -6.56 -22.04
C VAL A 23 6.18 -7.01 -21.08
N TYR A 24 5.98 -8.32 -20.98
CA TYR A 24 4.93 -8.91 -20.17
C TYR A 24 5.35 -9.11 -18.71
N ILE A 25 4.43 -8.82 -17.81
CA ILE A 25 4.56 -9.01 -16.37
C ILE A 25 4.26 -10.47 -16.05
N ARG A 26 5.07 -11.05 -15.16
CA ARG A 26 4.84 -12.40 -14.66
C ARG A 26 3.91 -12.32 -13.45
N ILE A 27 2.67 -12.78 -13.63
CA ILE A 27 1.66 -12.88 -12.57
C ILE A 27 1.35 -14.37 -12.33
N PRO A 28 2.02 -15.04 -11.38
CA PRO A 28 1.92 -16.49 -11.20
C PRO A 28 0.67 -16.93 -10.42
N ASP A 29 0.07 -16.05 -9.61
CA ASP A 29 -1.15 -16.35 -8.87
C ASP A 29 -2.36 -16.32 -9.82
N PRO A 30 -3.13 -17.42 -9.95
CA PRO A 30 -4.23 -17.49 -10.91
C PRO A 30 -5.37 -16.50 -10.63
N SER A 31 -5.67 -16.24 -9.36
CA SER A 31 -6.73 -15.29 -8.98
C SER A 31 -6.30 -13.88 -9.32
N PHE A 32 -5.06 -13.52 -8.98
CA PHE A 32 -4.51 -12.20 -9.31
C PHE A 32 -4.37 -12.01 -10.82
N GLN A 33 -3.88 -13.03 -11.54
CA GLN A 33 -3.78 -12.99 -13.00
C GLN A 33 -5.14 -12.80 -13.66
N THR A 34 -6.15 -13.58 -13.26
CA THR A 34 -7.51 -13.48 -13.81
C THR A 34 -8.10 -12.10 -13.56
N TYR A 35 -7.91 -11.57 -12.35
CA TYR A 35 -8.35 -10.22 -12.01
C TYR A 35 -7.68 -9.17 -12.90
N CYS A 36 -6.36 -9.20 -13.05
CA CYS A 36 -5.64 -8.23 -13.88
C CYS A 36 -6.07 -8.31 -15.35
N LEU A 37 -6.19 -9.52 -15.91
CA LEU A 37 -6.63 -9.72 -17.30
C LEU A 37 -8.04 -9.17 -17.53
N ALA A 38 -8.95 -9.35 -16.58
CA ALA A 38 -10.32 -8.84 -16.70
C ALA A 38 -10.40 -7.30 -16.72
N HIS A 39 -9.40 -6.60 -16.16
CA HIS A 39 -9.44 -5.14 -15.99
C HIS A 39 -8.49 -4.38 -16.90
N TRP A 40 -7.32 -4.94 -17.23
CA TRP A 40 -6.20 -4.19 -17.83
C TRP A 40 -5.53 -4.89 -19.01
N ASP A 41 -6.02 -6.04 -19.48
CA ASP A 41 -5.64 -6.59 -20.78
C ASP A 41 -6.33 -5.77 -21.89
N LEU A 42 -5.73 -4.65 -22.28
CA LEU A 42 -6.32 -3.69 -23.22
C LEU A 42 -6.25 -4.18 -24.66
N ASN A 43 -5.27 -5.02 -24.98
CA ASN A 43 -5.07 -5.55 -26.32
C ASN A 43 -5.71 -6.94 -26.53
N GLY A 44 -6.17 -7.60 -25.46
CA GLY A 44 -6.83 -8.90 -25.48
C GLY A 44 -5.88 -10.05 -25.80
N ASP A 45 -4.58 -9.91 -25.54
CA ASP A 45 -3.57 -10.92 -25.86
C ASP A 45 -3.39 -11.99 -24.76
N GLY A 46 -4.19 -11.90 -23.69
CA GLY A 46 -4.20 -12.82 -22.57
C GLY A 46 -3.04 -12.63 -21.61
N ARG A 47 -2.32 -11.50 -21.69
CA ARG A 47 -1.21 -11.15 -20.81
C ARG A 47 -1.27 -9.67 -20.46
N ILE A 48 -0.64 -9.31 -19.33
CA ILE A 48 -0.48 -7.92 -18.92
C ILE A 48 0.93 -7.46 -19.28
N SER A 49 1.01 -6.42 -20.09
CA SER A 49 2.24 -5.70 -20.42
C SER A 49 2.57 -4.62 -19.39
N ARG A 50 3.83 -4.21 -19.33
CA ARG A 50 4.24 -3.03 -18.55
C ARG A 50 3.51 -1.77 -18.98
N TYR A 51 3.22 -1.64 -20.28
CA TYR A 51 2.47 -0.51 -20.82
C TYR A 51 1.09 -0.39 -20.17
N GLU A 52 0.40 -1.51 -19.98
CA GLU A 52 -0.90 -1.57 -19.33
C GLU A 52 -0.81 -1.28 -17.83
N ALA A 53 0.10 -1.97 -17.13
CA ALA A 53 0.25 -1.83 -15.68
C ALA A 53 0.68 -0.41 -15.24
N GLN A 54 1.55 0.26 -15.99
CA GLN A 54 2.04 1.61 -15.65
C GLN A 54 0.97 2.70 -15.76
N ARG A 55 -0.22 2.38 -16.24
CA ARG A 55 -1.36 3.30 -16.34
C ARG A 55 -2.38 3.11 -15.21
N VAL A 56 -2.27 2.02 -14.46
CA VAL A 56 -3.17 1.69 -13.37
C VAL A 56 -2.84 2.57 -12.16
N ARG A 57 -3.85 3.30 -11.68
CA ARG A 57 -3.73 4.18 -10.52
C ARG A 57 -4.44 3.63 -9.28
N GLU A 58 -5.44 2.79 -9.49
CA GLU A 58 -6.28 2.25 -8.42
C GLU A 58 -6.53 0.77 -8.72
N MET A 59 -6.37 -0.07 -7.71
CA MET A 59 -6.58 -1.51 -7.79
C MET A 59 -7.34 -1.95 -6.54
N ASP A 60 -8.48 -2.61 -6.75
CA ASP A 60 -9.26 -3.25 -5.69
C ASP A 60 -9.40 -4.74 -6.02
N CYS A 61 -8.49 -5.51 -5.46
CA CYS A 61 -8.42 -6.97 -5.59
C CYS A 61 -8.76 -7.66 -4.26
N SER A 62 -9.64 -7.03 -3.47
CA SER A 62 -10.06 -7.53 -2.17
C SER A 62 -10.88 -8.83 -2.28
N SER A 63 -10.70 -9.74 -1.30
CA SER A 63 -11.50 -10.97 -1.15
C SER A 63 -11.51 -11.92 -2.36
N LEU A 64 -10.41 -11.99 -3.12
CA LEU A 64 -10.28 -12.83 -4.33
C LEU A 64 -9.56 -14.17 -4.08
N GLY A 65 -9.15 -14.44 -2.84
CA GLY A 65 -8.38 -15.63 -2.50
C GLY A 65 -6.98 -15.61 -3.12
N ILE A 66 -6.37 -14.43 -3.24
CA ILE A 66 -5.00 -14.26 -3.73
C ILE A 66 -4.00 -14.73 -2.67
N PHE A 67 -3.03 -15.54 -3.08
CA PHE A 67 -1.94 -16.01 -2.23
C PHE A 67 -0.65 -15.23 -2.49
N SER A 68 -0.43 -14.77 -3.72
CA SER A 68 0.77 -14.05 -4.11
C SER A 68 0.46 -12.85 -4.99
N MET A 69 0.96 -11.69 -4.57
CA MET A 69 0.89 -10.44 -5.35
C MET A 69 2.09 -10.27 -6.29
N THR A 70 2.87 -11.33 -6.59
CA THR A 70 4.00 -11.22 -7.52
C THR A 70 3.55 -10.63 -8.86
N GLY A 71 4.24 -9.59 -9.33
CA GLY A 71 3.89 -8.79 -10.49
C GLY A 71 3.35 -7.41 -10.13
N ILE A 72 2.88 -7.19 -8.88
CA ILE A 72 2.37 -5.89 -8.42
C ILE A 72 3.44 -4.78 -8.47
N GLU A 73 4.72 -5.14 -8.37
CA GLU A 73 5.85 -4.21 -8.42
C GLU A 73 6.02 -3.49 -9.77
N GLU A 74 5.36 -3.98 -10.82
CA GLU A 74 5.36 -3.36 -12.15
C GLU A 74 4.22 -2.33 -12.34
N PHE A 75 3.26 -2.26 -11.41
CA PHE A 75 2.17 -1.28 -11.39
C PHE A 75 2.63 0.03 -10.74
N THR A 76 3.69 0.63 -11.28
CA THR A 76 4.44 1.73 -10.63
C THR A 76 3.66 3.04 -10.48
N ALA A 77 2.51 3.19 -11.14
CA ALA A 77 1.66 4.38 -11.07
C ALA A 77 0.53 4.27 -10.04
N LEU A 78 0.47 3.16 -9.27
CA LEU A 78 -0.54 2.95 -8.24
C LEU A 78 -0.51 4.07 -7.19
N ARG A 79 -1.72 4.56 -6.87
CA ARG A 79 -2.03 5.53 -5.83
C ARG A 79 -2.89 4.90 -4.74
N ARG A 80 -3.79 3.99 -5.09
CA ARG A 80 -4.57 3.22 -4.12
C ARG A 80 -4.51 1.73 -4.44
N LEU A 81 -4.24 0.94 -3.42
CA LEU A 81 -4.28 -0.52 -3.50
C LEU A 81 -5.12 -1.04 -2.34
N ASP A 82 -6.21 -1.73 -2.67
CA ASP A 82 -6.92 -2.61 -1.75
C ASP A 82 -6.65 -4.06 -2.16
N CYS A 83 -5.98 -4.79 -1.28
CA CYS A 83 -5.73 -6.23 -1.38
C CYS A 83 -6.21 -6.97 -0.13
N SER A 84 -7.18 -6.40 0.58
CA SER A 84 -7.71 -6.93 1.84
C SER A 84 -8.45 -8.26 1.67
N GLY A 85 -8.55 -9.05 2.75
CA GLY A 85 -9.33 -10.29 2.75
C GLY A 85 -8.73 -11.41 1.88
N ASN A 86 -7.42 -11.46 1.76
CA ASN A 86 -6.70 -12.44 0.95
C ASN A 86 -5.80 -13.34 1.84
N GLN A 87 -4.90 -14.11 1.24
CA GLN A 87 -3.98 -15.03 1.93
C GLN A 87 -2.52 -14.66 1.65
N ILE A 88 -2.25 -13.36 1.53
CA ILE A 88 -0.94 -12.83 1.14
C ILE A 88 0.02 -12.92 2.33
N ALA A 89 1.13 -13.64 2.14
CA ALA A 89 2.18 -13.77 3.16
C ALA A 89 3.31 -12.73 3.01
N SER A 90 3.49 -12.17 1.82
CA SER A 90 4.49 -11.15 1.50
C SER A 90 3.98 -10.19 0.44
N LEU A 91 4.22 -8.89 0.64
CA LEU A 91 3.77 -7.83 -0.26
C LEU A 91 4.96 -6.91 -0.57
N ASP A 92 5.42 -6.94 -1.82
CA ASP A 92 6.50 -6.06 -2.31
C ASP A 92 5.91 -4.86 -3.04
N LEU A 93 6.00 -3.69 -2.41
CA LEU A 93 5.56 -2.41 -2.97
C LEU A 93 6.73 -1.44 -3.15
N THR A 94 7.97 -1.93 -3.19
CA THR A 94 9.18 -1.08 -3.21
C THR A 94 9.23 -0.12 -4.40
N ARG A 95 8.51 -0.42 -5.48
CA ARG A 95 8.41 0.41 -6.70
C ARG A 95 7.15 1.28 -6.76
N SER A 96 6.21 1.13 -5.83
CA SER A 96 4.94 1.86 -5.79
C SER A 96 5.08 3.23 -5.10
N VAL A 97 6.07 4.02 -5.54
CA VAL A 97 6.49 5.26 -4.86
C VAL A 97 5.42 6.35 -4.77
N TYR A 98 4.35 6.25 -5.57
CA TYR A 98 3.22 7.17 -5.58
C TYR A 98 2.01 6.67 -4.78
N LEU A 99 2.13 5.55 -4.06
CA LEU A 99 1.04 4.99 -3.29
C LEU A 99 0.66 5.94 -2.15
N GLU A 100 -0.61 6.32 -2.12
CA GLU A 100 -1.23 7.25 -1.18
C GLU A 100 -2.09 6.48 -0.15
N GLU A 101 -2.67 5.36 -0.57
CA GLU A 101 -3.53 4.51 0.26
C GLU A 101 -3.23 3.03 0.03
N LEU A 102 -3.06 2.30 1.14
CA LEU A 102 -2.88 0.85 1.15
C LEU A 102 -3.85 0.23 2.14
N ASP A 103 -4.74 -0.63 1.64
CA ASP A 103 -5.42 -1.62 2.45
C ASP A 103 -4.85 -3.01 2.16
N CYS A 104 -4.24 -3.61 3.18
CA CYS A 104 -3.74 -4.98 3.19
C CYS A 104 -4.29 -5.76 4.39
N SER A 105 -5.43 -5.32 4.92
CA SER A 105 -6.07 -5.94 6.08
C SER A 105 -6.49 -7.38 5.80
N ASP A 106 -6.65 -8.19 6.85
CA ASP A 106 -7.12 -9.57 6.74
C ASP A 106 -6.27 -10.41 5.78
N ASN A 107 -4.96 -10.49 6.07
CA ASN A 107 -3.96 -11.24 5.33
C ASN A 107 -3.02 -12.00 6.29
N GLN A 108 -1.90 -12.51 5.79
CA GLN A 108 -0.94 -13.32 6.56
C GLN A 108 0.45 -12.66 6.62
N LEU A 109 0.52 -11.32 6.52
CA LEU A 109 1.78 -10.58 6.47
C LEU A 109 2.50 -10.65 7.82
N ILE A 110 3.76 -11.10 7.80
CA ILE A 110 4.64 -11.13 8.98
C ILE A 110 5.49 -9.84 9.08
N SER A 111 5.72 -9.20 7.94
CA SER A 111 6.42 -7.93 7.80
C SER A 111 5.82 -7.11 6.68
N LEU A 112 5.89 -5.79 6.78
CA LEU A 112 5.48 -4.85 5.76
C LEU A 112 6.55 -3.77 5.60
N ASP A 113 7.23 -3.74 4.46
CA ASP A 113 8.24 -2.71 4.16
C ASP A 113 7.58 -1.50 3.52
N LEU A 114 7.71 -0.35 4.18
CA LEU A 114 7.13 0.92 3.76
C LEU A 114 8.19 1.95 3.33
N LYS A 115 9.49 1.63 3.32
CA LYS A 115 10.60 2.60 3.18
C LYS A 115 10.55 3.46 1.90
N GLY A 116 9.91 2.94 0.84
CA GLY A 116 9.71 3.63 -0.44
C GLY A 116 8.39 4.41 -0.56
N LEU A 117 7.43 4.18 0.33
CA LEU A 117 6.05 4.67 0.22
C LEU A 117 5.88 6.01 0.93
N ARG A 118 6.61 7.03 0.47
CA ARG A 118 6.67 8.35 1.13
C ARG A 118 5.38 9.18 0.99
N SER A 119 4.57 8.87 -0.02
CA SER A 119 3.27 9.53 -0.26
C SER A 119 2.12 8.90 0.52
N LEU A 120 2.36 7.79 1.22
CA LEU A 120 1.33 7.04 1.91
C LEU A 120 0.73 7.89 3.04
N ASN A 121 -0.56 8.18 2.93
CA ASN A 121 -1.33 8.96 3.90
C ASN A 121 -2.39 8.14 4.64
N ARG A 122 -2.82 7.01 4.07
CA ARG A 122 -3.71 6.04 4.71
C ARG A 122 -3.10 4.64 4.66
N LEU A 123 -3.01 3.99 5.81
CA LEU A 123 -2.56 2.61 5.94
C LEU A 123 -3.54 1.80 6.79
N TYR A 124 -4.11 0.77 6.17
CA TYR A 124 -4.90 -0.25 6.82
C TYR A 124 -4.17 -1.60 6.68
N CYS A 125 -3.75 -2.15 7.81
CA CYS A 125 -3.02 -3.40 7.90
C CYS A 125 -3.54 -4.27 9.05
N ARG A 126 -4.84 -4.14 9.34
CA ARG A 126 -5.49 -4.87 10.43
C ARG A 126 -5.44 -6.38 10.17
N ASN A 127 -5.45 -7.19 11.22
CA ASN A 127 -5.59 -8.66 11.12
C ASN A 127 -4.51 -9.27 10.21
N ASN A 128 -3.27 -9.12 10.67
CA ASN A 128 -2.07 -9.68 10.07
C ASN A 128 -1.19 -10.25 11.20
N LEU A 129 0.05 -10.62 10.89
CA LEU A 129 1.01 -11.20 11.83
C LEU A 129 2.22 -10.27 12.08
N LEU A 130 2.05 -8.96 11.88
CA LEU A 130 3.12 -7.98 11.97
C LEU A 130 3.67 -7.90 13.39
N THR A 131 4.97 -8.08 13.54
CA THR A 131 5.68 -7.93 14.84
C THR A 131 6.32 -6.55 15.01
N LEU A 132 6.56 -5.88 13.88
CA LEU A 132 7.11 -4.53 13.78
C LEU A 132 6.40 -3.80 12.65
N LEU A 133 6.13 -2.51 12.86
CA LEU A 133 5.66 -1.60 11.82
C LEU A 133 6.53 -0.33 11.88
N ASP A 134 7.50 -0.23 10.97
CA ASP A 134 8.38 0.94 10.87
C ASP A 134 7.71 2.03 10.04
N LEU A 135 7.39 3.16 10.70
CA LEU A 135 6.74 4.32 10.11
C LEU A 135 7.69 5.53 9.98
N GLY A 136 9.00 5.32 10.17
CA GLY A 136 10.00 6.39 10.21
C GLY A 136 10.13 7.20 8.91
N THR A 137 9.55 6.72 7.81
CA THR A 137 9.56 7.40 6.50
C THR A 137 8.19 7.94 6.06
N GLN A 138 7.15 7.73 6.86
CA GLN A 138 5.74 7.95 6.53
C GLN A 138 5.25 9.31 7.04
N ALA A 139 5.96 10.39 6.68
CA ALA A 139 5.69 11.74 7.18
C ALA A 139 4.29 12.30 6.83
N ALA A 140 3.66 11.76 5.78
CA ALA A 140 2.31 12.14 5.36
C ALA A 140 1.20 11.27 5.98
N LEU A 141 1.53 10.23 6.74
CA LEU A 141 0.55 9.29 7.28
C LEU A 141 -0.36 9.96 8.31
N SER A 142 -1.64 10.05 7.98
CA SER A 142 -2.68 10.68 8.81
C SER A 142 -3.70 9.69 9.35
N GLU A 143 -3.86 8.54 8.70
CA GLU A 143 -4.77 7.47 9.15
C GLU A 143 -4.04 6.14 9.18
N LEU A 144 -4.05 5.51 10.36
CA LEU A 144 -3.44 4.22 10.60
C LEU A 144 -4.43 3.30 11.30
N ARG A 145 -4.73 2.15 10.70
CA ARG A 145 -5.37 1.02 11.38
C ARG A 145 -4.46 -0.19 11.34
N CYS A 146 -3.90 -0.55 12.50
CA CYS A 146 -2.96 -1.66 12.65
C CYS A 146 -3.36 -2.62 13.78
N GLY A 147 -4.64 -2.62 14.18
CA GLY A 147 -5.21 -3.59 15.11
C GLY A 147 -5.05 -5.04 14.63
N GLU A 148 -5.22 -6.00 15.53
CA GLU A 148 -5.09 -7.44 15.21
C GLU A 148 -3.75 -7.81 14.58
N ASN A 149 -2.65 -7.42 15.22
CA ASN A 149 -1.31 -7.83 14.82
C ASN A 149 -0.57 -8.45 16.03
N ARG A 150 0.77 -8.45 16.00
CA ARG A 150 1.66 -8.91 17.07
C ARG A 150 2.67 -7.82 17.44
N LEU A 151 2.26 -6.56 17.33
CA LEU A 151 3.13 -5.40 17.61
C LEU A 151 3.42 -5.32 19.11
N VAL A 152 4.66 -4.99 19.45
CA VAL A 152 5.08 -4.78 20.86
C VAL A 152 5.20 -3.29 21.21
N ALA A 153 5.54 -2.49 20.20
CA ALA A 153 5.63 -1.04 20.27
C ALA A 153 5.19 -0.43 18.93
N LEU A 154 4.68 0.79 18.98
CA LEU A 154 4.33 1.56 17.79
C LEU A 154 4.91 2.98 17.93
N ASP A 155 5.64 3.45 16.91
CA ASP A 155 6.19 4.80 16.90
C ASP A 155 5.55 5.61 15.78
N VAL A 156 4.70 6.58 16.15
CA VAL A 156 4.03 7.51 15.23
C VAL A 156 4.64 8.91 15.27
N ARG A 157 5.76 9.11 15.98
CA ARG A 157 6.41 10.43 16.11
C ARG A 157 6.77 11.06 14.77
N PHE A 158 7.11 10.25 13.77
CA PHE A 158 7.51 10.70 12.45
C PHE A 158 6.36 10.77 11.44
N CYS A 159 5.13 10.43 11.85
CA CYS A 159 3.93 10.57 11.02
C CYS A 159 3.42 12.03 11.02
N ALA A 160 2.27 12.28 10.40
CA ALA A 160 1.70 13.61 10.32
C ALA A 160 1.49 14.24 11.72
N THR A 161 1.68 15.56 11.82
CA THR A 161 1.46 16.31 13.08
C THR A 161 0.00 16.30 13.53
N ASP A 162 -0.93 16.29 12.56
CA ASP A 162 -2.37 16.24 12.77
C ASP A 162 -2.93 14.97 12.13
N MET A 163 -2.97 13.88 12.90
CA MET A 163 -3.52 12.61 12.45
C MET A 163 -5.02 12.58 12.65
N ALA A 164 -5.73 12.08 11.64
CA ALA A 164 -7.16 11.84 11.71
C ALA A 164 -7.47 10.60 12.56
N GLU A 165 -6.70 9.52 12.40
CA GLU A 165 -6.95 8.27 13.10
C GLU A 165 -5.66 7.49 13.39
N VAL A 166 -5.55 6.97 14.61
CA VAL A 166 -4.66 5.86 14.95
C VAL A 166 -5.48 4.84 15.72
N ASN A 167 -5.65 3.67 15.11
CA ASN A 167 -6.42 2.58 15.67
C ASN A 167 -5.55 1.32 15.77
N THR A 168 -5.24 0.93 16.99
CA THR A 168 -4.55 -0.32 17.31
C THR A 168 -5.48 -1.34 17.96
N LEU A 169 -6.75 -1.00 18.19
CA LEU A 169 -7.74 -1.87 18.82
C LEU A 169 -8.24 -2.92 17.83
N THR A 170 -8.57 -4.09 18.40
CA THR A 170 -9.64 -5.07 18.05
C THR A 170 -9.24 -6.53 18.34
N THR A 171 -8.68 -6.82 19.52
CA THR A 171 -8.36 -8.18 20.04
C THR A 171 -7.17 -8.94 19.41
N GLY A 172 -6.23 -8.24 18.78
CA GLY A 172 -4.85 -8.69 18.55
C GLY A 172 -3.93 -7.46 18.49
N ASN A 173 -2.65 -7.61 18.84
CA ASN A 173 -1.78 -6.66 19.56
C ASN A 173 -1.83 -6.78 21.09
N THR A 174 -2.05 -7.98 21.64
CA THR A 174 -2.02 -8.23 23.10
C THR A 174 -0.68 -7.85 23.75
N ASP A 175 0.40 -7.83 22.98
CA ASP A 175 1.75 -7.53 23.45
C ASP A 175 2.14 -6.05 23.24
N LEU A 176 1.25 -5.22 22.70
CA LEU A 176 1.53 -3.81 22.47
C LEU A 176 1.54 -3.08 23.81
N THR A 177 2.73 -2.70 24.25
CA THR A 177 2.92 -2.07 25.57
C THR A 177 3.05 -0.56 25.50
N VAL A 178 3.49 -0.02 24.36
CA VAL A 178 3.79 1.41 24.22
C VAL A 178 3.50 1.95 22.82
N ILE A 179 2.93 3.15 22.79
CA ILE A 179 2.81 4.00 21.60
C ILE A 179 3.61 5.27 21.85
N TYR A 180 4.55 5.59 20.95
CA TYR A 180 5.32 6.83 20.98
C TYR A 180 4.69 7.85 20.04
N LYS A 181 4.44 9.07 20.53
CA LYS A 181 3.98 10.20 19.73
C LYS A 181 4.76 11.47 20.05
N MET A 182 4.82 12.43 19.14
CA MET A 182 5.50 13.70 19.41
C MET A 182 4.65 14.56 20.37
N ARG A 183 5.33 15.36 21.20
CA ARG A 183 4.67 16.39 22.00
C ARG A 183 3.98 17.39 21.08
N GLY A 184 2.68 17.60 21.30
CA GLY A 184 1.86 18.46 20.45
C GLY A 184 1.31 17.79 19.18
N GLN A 185 1.69 16.54 18.88
CA GLN A 185 1.04 15.76 17.84
C GLN A 185 -0.42 15.48 18.24
N THR A 186 -1.35 15.84 17.36
CA THR A 186 -2.79 15.64 17.56
C THR A 186 -3.25 14.38 16.85
N ILE A 187 -4.09 13.58 17.51
CA ILE A 187 -4.71 12.39 16.95
C ILE A 187 -6.20 12.46 17.29
N LYS A 188 -7.06 12.71 16.30
CA LYS A 188 -8.49 12.95 16.54
C LYS A 188 -9.21 11.70 17.05
N ASN A 189 -9.03 10.59 16.35
CA ASN A 189 -9.54 9.28 16.77
C ASN A 189 -8.38 8.39 17.20
N PHE A 190 -8.03 8.44 18.49
CA PHE A 190 -6.94 7.65 19.05
C PHE A 190 -7.47 6.47 19.86
N GLN A 191 -7.36 5.28 19.29
CA GLN A 191 -7.90 4.04 19.84
C GLN A 191 -6.76 3.06 20.13
N TYR A 192 -6.59 2.72 21.40
CA TYR A 192 -5.59 1.77 21.90
C TYR A 192 -6.09 1.08 23.18
N ASP A 193 -5.52 -0.09 23.50
CA ASP A 193 -5.92 -0.88 24.65
C ASP A 193 -5.56 -0.19 25.97
N SER A 194 -6.34 -0.46 27.03
CA SER A 194 -6.20 0.23 28.32
C SER A 194 -4.87 -0.02 29.04
N TRP A 195 -4.15 -1.10 28.71
CA TRP A 195 -2.81 -1.39 29.25
C TRP A 195 -1.68 -0.70 28.47
N THR A 196 -1.94 -0.26 27.24
CA THR A 196 -0.95 0.35 26.37
C THR A 196 -0.61 1.77 26.84
N GLN A 197 0.66 2.02 27.09
CA GLN A 197 1.14 3.33 27.52
C GLN A 197 1.34 4.25 26.32
N VAL A 198 0.97 5.52 26.45
CA VAL A 198 1.31 6.55 25.46
C VAL A 198 2.46 7.39 26.00
N GLN A 199 3.59 7.41 25.30
CA GLN A 199 4.76 8.21 25.65
C GLN A 199 4.94 9.37 24.68
N GLU A 200 5.09 10.56 25.22
CA GLU A 200 5.37 11.77 24.45
C GLU A 200 6.86 12.12 24.48
N TRP A 201 7.38 12.59 23.34
CA TRP A 201 8.75 13.08 23.19
C TRP A 201 8.77 14.48 22.58
#